data_AF-A0A537EL30-F1
#
_entry.id   AF-A0A537EL30-F1
#
_cell.length_a   1.000
_cell.length_b   1.000
_cell.length_c   1.000
_cell.angle_alpha   90.00
_cell.angle_beta   90.00
_cell.angle_gamma   90.00
#
_symmetry.space_group_name_H-M   'P 1'
#
loop_
_entity.id
_entity.type
_entity.pdbx_description
1 polymer ?
#
loop_
_entity_poly.entity_id
_entity_poly.type
_entity_poly.pdbx_seq_one_letter_code
_entity_poly.pdbx_strand_id
1 'polypeptide(L)'
;MANQYGMTTREIATALSRSPHAVELMLAAFRSTLDYGERFPDNDGHWIHKFSYFYELFRSTYLREWAKEKRNMNFFMKLLAGERPKLYQGRQVRELPALIKDPEYSRLLSSQGFDKAMEIAKTRQVGLDQFTKKLVEASAVLQRITKDPRKHLKDPEKLRIVGEIRKKTEYILAGQARNPKTKSGNRFASGGR
;
A
#
# COMPACT_ATOMS: atom_id res chain seq x y z
N MET A 1 -17.52 -26.82 6.73
CA MET A 1 -17.30 -27.59 5.48
C MET A 1 -17.03 -26.63 4.32
N ALA A 2 -16.26 -27.06 3.31
CA ALA A 2 -15.81 -26.18 2.22
C ALA A 2 -16.86 -25.98 1.10
N ASN A 3 -17.73 -26.97 0.85
CA ASN A 3 -18.83 -26.88 -0.11
C ASN A 3 -20.03 -27.75 0.30
N GLN A 4 -21.14 -27.64 -0.45
CA GLN A 4 -22.38 -28.41 -0.25
C GLN A 4 -22.24 -29.92 -0.54
N TYR A 5 -21.14 -30.32 -1.18
CA TYR A 5 -20.88 -31.70 -1.62
C TYR A 5 -19.89 -32.44 -0.70
N GLY A 6 -19.52 -31.85 0.44
CA GLY A 6 -18.61 -32.45 1.41
C GLY A 6 -17.16 -32.57 0.93
N MET A 7 -16.78 -31.99 -0.21
CA MET A 7 -15.40 -32.09 -0.71
C MET A 7 -14.45 -31.27 0.15
N THR A 8 -13.25 -31.81 0.33
CA THR A 8 -12.11 -31.12 0.94
C THR A 8 -11.54 -30.05 0.00
N THR A 9 -10.84 -29.07 0.55
CA THR A 9 -10.11 -28.06 -0.22
C THR A 9 -9.15 -28.70 -1.24
N ARG A 10 -8.52 -29.82 -0.89
CA ARG A 10 -7.57 -30.52 -1.76
C ARG A 10 -8.26 -31.15 -2.96
N GLU A 11 -9.41 -31.79 -2.77
CA GLU A 11 -10.20 -32.37 -3.86
C GLU A 11 -10.70 -31.29 -4.82
N ILE A 12 -11.20 -30.17 -4.28
CA ILE A 12 -11.61 -29.01 -5.08
C ILE A 12 -10.41 -28.46 -5.87
N ALA A 13 -9.25 -28.34 -5.23
CA ALA A 13 -8.02 -27.86 -5.86
C ALA A 13 -7.59 -28.76 -7.02
N THR A 14 -7.62 -30.09 -6.84
CA THR A 14 -7.35 -31.06 -7.90
C THR A 14 -8.36 -30.91 -9.05
N ALA A 15 -9.66 -30.89 -8.76
CA ALA A 15 -10.71 -30.78 -9.77
C ALA A 15 -10.61 -29.48 -10.59
N LEU A 16 -10.23 -28.37 -9.95
CA LEU A 16 -10.08 -27.07 -10.60
C LEU A 16 -8.69 -26.83 -11.20
N SER A 17 -7.75 -27.78 -11.06
CA SER A 17 -6.35 -27.59 -11.44
C SER A 17 -5.74 -26.31 -10.83
N ARG A 18 -6.00 -26.09 -9.53
CA ARG A 18 -5.51 -24.94 -8.75
C ARG A 18 -4.70 -25.42 -7.55
N SER A 19 -3.90 -24.54 -6.96
CA SER A 19 -3.27 -24.83 -5.68
C SER A 19 -4.33 -24.82 -4.55
N PRO A 20 -4.16 -25.64 -3.49
CA PRO A 20 -5.05 -25.60 -2.32
C PRO A 20 -5.17 -24.20 -1.73
N HIS A 21 -4.05 -23.46 -1.65
CA HIS A 21 -4.05 -22.09 -1.17
C HIS A 21 -4.92 -21.16 -2.03
N ALA A 22 -4.88 -21.27 -3.36
CA ALA A 22 -5.73 -20.46 -4.22
C ALA A 22 -7.22 -20.74 -3.98
N VAL A 23 -7.59 -22.01 -3.76
CA VAL A 23 -8.96 -22.40 -3.41
C VAL A 23 -9.38 -21.83 -2.05
N GLU A 24 -8.51 -21.86 -1.04
CA GLU A 24 -8.80 -21.24 0.27
C GLU A 24 -9.10 -19.74 0.15
N LEU A 25 -8.31 -19.02 -0.64
CA LEU A 25 -8.54 -17.59 -0.88
C LEU A 25 -9.86 -17.34 -1.62
N MET A 26 -10.21 -18.18 -2.60
CA MET A 26 -11.50 -18.12 -3.30
C MET A 26 -12.67 -18.39 -2.36
N LEU A 27 -12.57 -19.41 -1.49
CA LEU A 27 -13.59 -19.73 -0.50
C LEU A 27 -13.76 -18.61 0.53
N ALA A 28 -12.66 -18.00 0.99
CA ALA A 28 -12.71 -16.84 1.88
C ALA A 28 -13.40 -15.65 1.19
N ALA A 29 -13.01 -15.35 -0.06
CA ALA A 29 -13.64 -14.29 -0.84
C ALA A 29 -15.14 -14.53 -1.05
N PHE A 30 -15.52 -15.76 -1.39
CA PHE A 30 -16.92 -16.14 -1.56
C PHE A 30 -17.73 -15.94 -0.28
N ARG A 31 -17.24 -16.45 0.87
CA ARG A 31 -17.88 -16.27 2.18
C ARG A 31 -18.05 -14.80 2.55
N SER A 32 -17.03 -13.98 2.35
CA SER A 32 -17.13 -12.54 2.61
C SER A 32 -18.06 -11.81 1.64
N THR A 33 -18.22 -12.33 0.42
CA THR A 33 -19.19 -11.79 -0.55
C THR A 33 -20.62 -12.10 -0.12
N LEU A 34 -20.88 -13.30 0.40
CA LEU A 34 -22.19 -13.64 0.99
C LEU A 34 -22.51 -12.76 2.20
N ASP A 35 -21.57 -12.65 3.16
CA ASP A 35 -21.71 -11.77 4.33
C ASP A 35 -21.92 -10.30 3.92
N TYR A 36 -21.30 -9.87 2.82
CA TYR A 36 -21.53 -8.54 2.25
C TYR A 36 -22.96 -8.40 1.69
N GLY A 37 -23.44 -9.37 0.90
CA GLY A 37 -24.79 -9.36 0.34
C GLY A 37 -25.89 -9.36 1.41
N GLU A 38 -25.68 -10.06 2.52
CA GLU A 38 -26.59 -10.05 3.67
C GLU A 38 -26.67 -8.67 4.35
N ARG A 39 -25.55 -7.93 4.39
CA ARG A 39 -25.46 -6.62 5.08
C ARG A 39 -25.81 -5.43 4.20
N PHE A 40 -25.54 -5.55 2.91
CA PHE A 40 -25.73 -4.52 1.90
C PHE A 40 -26.48 -5.11 0.70
N PRO A 41 -27.74 -5.54 0.90
CA PRO A 41 -28.53 -6.11 -0.17
C PRO A 41 -28.77 -5.07 -1.25
N ASP A 42 -28.74 -5.51 -2.50
CA ASP A 42 -29.29 -4.78 -3.64
C ASP A 42 -30.40 -5.62 -4.27
N ASN A 43 -31.37 -4.95 -4.88
CA ASN A 43 -32.55 -5.61 -5.44
C ASN A 43 -32.21 -6.52 -6.63
N ASP A 44 -31.07 -6.26 -7.28
CA ASP A 44 -30.66 -6.90 -8.54
C ASP A 44 -29.61 -8.00 -8.35
N GLY A 45 -29.11 -8.23 -7.13
CA GLY A 45 -28.06 -9.20 -6.84
C GLY A 45 -26.65 -8.80 -7.29
N HIS A 46 -26.41 -7.53 -7.64
CA HIS A 46 -25.12 -7.04 -8.11
C HIS A 46 -24.00 -7.16 -7.06
N TRP A 47 -24.34 -7.33 -5.78
CA TRP A 47 -23.39 -7.60 -4.71
C TRP A 47 -22.51 -8.83 -5.00
N ILE A 48 -22.96 -9.79 -5.82
CA ILE A 48 -22.16 -10.94 -6.22
C ILE A 48 -20.89 -10.54 -7.00
N HIS A 49 -20.95 -9.44 -7.76
CA HIS A 49 -19.79 -8.92 -8.50
C HIS A 49 -18.69 -8.38 -7.58
N LYS A 50 -19.01 -8.15 -6.30
CA LYS A 50 -18.03 -7.77 -5.28
C LYS A 50 -17.06 -8.90 -4.93
N PHE A 51 -17.32 -10.14 -5.38
CA PHE A 51 -16.38 -11.26 -5.27
C PHE A 51 -14.95 -10.89 -5.70
N SER A 52 -14.82 -10.19 -6.83
CA SER A 52 -13.52 -9.78 -7.36
C SER A 52 -12.73 -8.87 -6.39
N TYR A 53 -13.43 -8.06 -5.59
CA TYR A 53 -12.83 -7.14 -4.62
C TYR A 53 -12.34 -7.89 -3.39
N PHE A 54 -13.16 -8.80 -2.86
CA PHE A 54 -12.76 -9.67 -1.76
C PHE A 54 -11.61 -10.61 -2.17
N TYR A 55 -11.62 -11.10 -3.41
CA TYR A 55 -10.53 -11.92 -3.92
C TYR A 55 -9.20 -11.14 -3.96
N GLU A 56 -9.20 -9.88 -4.41
CA GLU A 56 -8.00 -9.03 -4.35
C GLU A 56 -7.56 -8.73 -2.91
N LEU A 57 -8.53 -8.49 -2.00
CA LEU A 57 -8.26 -8.30 -0.57
C LEU A 57 -7.52 -9.51 0.01
N PHE A 58 -8.03 -10.72 -0.21
CA PHE A 58 -7.46 -11.94 0.36
C PHE A 58 -6.17 -12.37 -0.33
N ARG A 59 -5.97 -12.05 -1.61
CA ARG A 59 -4.75 -12.38 -2.34
C ARG A 59 -3.53 -11.61 -1.83
N SER A 60 -3.72 -10.40 -1.34
CA SER A 60 -2.64 -9.63 -0.70
C SER A 60 -2.44 -10.08 0.74
N THR A 61 -1.26 -10.59 1.07
CA THR A 61 -0.93 -11.00 2.46
C THR A 61 -1.15 -9.86 3.45
N TYR A 62 -0.72 -8.64 3.12
CA TYR A 62 -0.90 -7.49 4.00
C TYR A 62 -2.39 -7.17 4.24
N LEU A 63 -3.20 -7.14 3.17
CA LEU A 63 -4.62 -6.83 3.29
C LEU A 63 -5.40 -7.95 3.99
N ARG A 64 -5.03 -9.20 3.73
CA ARG A 64 -5.59 -10.37 4.42
C ARG A 64 -5.35 -10.31 5.92
N GLU A 65 -4.13 -9.99 6.35
CA GLU A 65 -3.83 -9.83 7.78
C GLU A 65 -4.56 -8.63 8.37
N TRP A 66 -4.58 -7.48 7.68
CA TRP A 66 -5.32 -6.30 8.10
C TRP A 66 -6.82 -6.56 8.27
N ALA A 67 -7.42 -7.36 7.37
CA ALA A 67 -8.84 -7.69 7.38
C ALA A 67 -9.26 -8.73 8.44
N LYS A 68 -8.30 -9.35 9.16
CA LYS A 68 -8.63 -10.25 10.30
C LYS A 68 -9.36 -9.51 11.42
N GLU A 69 -9.10 -8.21 11.59
CA GLU A 69 -9.84 -7.40 12.54
C GLU A 69 -11.25 -7.09 12.00
N LYS A 70 -12.30 -7.43 12.76
CA LYS A 70 -13.70 -7.20 12.36
C LYS A 70 -13.97 -5.76 11.96
N ARG A 71 -13.37 -4.77 12.65
CA ARG A 71 -13.51 -3.34 12.32
C ARG A 71 -12.97 -3.01 10.92
N ASN A 72 -11.87 -3.64 10.50
CA ASN A 72 -11.22 -3.38 9.22
C ASN A 72 -12.01 -4.04 8.09
N MET A 73 -12.49 -5.27 8.29
CA MET A 73 -13.41 -5.92 7.35
C MET A 73 -14.69 -5.09 7.16
N ASN A 74 -15.32 -4.65 8.27
CA ASN A 74 -16.50 -3.80 8.21
C ASN A 74 -16.23 -2.47 7.50
N PHE A 75 -15.07 -1.86 7.74
CA PHE A 75 -14.65 -0.66 7.03
C PHE A 75 -14.51 -0.92 5.53
N PHE A 76 -13.83 -1.99 5.13
CA PHE A 76 -13.69 -2.38 3.73
C PHE A 76 -15.04 -2.59 3.04
N MET A 77 -15.96 -3.32 3.68
CA MET A 77 -17.32 -3.51 3.15
C MET A 77 -18.06 -2.19 2.94
N LYS A 78 -17.96 -1.24 3.89
CA LYS A 78 -18.55 0.10 3.74
C LYS A 78 -17.97 0.88 2.56
N LEU A 79 -16.70 0.66 2.20
CA LEU A 79 -16.11 1.30 1.01
C LEU A 79 -16.70 0.76 -0.30
N LEU A 80 -17.22 -0.46 -0.32
CA LEU A 80 -17.85 -1.10 -1.48
C LEU A 80 -19.35 -0.82 -1.60
N ALA A 81 -19.96 -0.35 -0.52
CA ALA A 81 -21.40 -0.18 -0.37
C ALA A 81 -21.93 1.09 -1.02
N GLY A 82 -23.24 1.06 -1.32
CA GLY A 82 -24.00 2.15 -1.91
C GLY A 82 -23.82 2.29 -3.41
N GLU A 83 -24.64 3.16 -4.01
CA GLU A 83 -24.63 3.44 -5.46
C GLU A 83 -23.34 4.14 -5.92
N ARG A 84 -22.69 4.87 -5.00
CA ARG A 84 -21.42 5.58 -5.23
C ARG A 84 -20.35 5.06 -4.28
N PRO A 85 -19.83 3.85 -4.54
CA PRO A 85 -18.87 3.23 -3.64
C PRO A 85 -17.54 3.99 -3.66
N LYS A 86 -16.86 4.02 -2.52
CA LYS A 86 -15.53 4.62 -2.37
C LYS A 86 -14.45 3.79 -3.08
N LEU A 87 -14.72 2.51 -3.30
CA LEU A 87 -13.95 1.59 -4.13
C LEU A 87 -14.88 1.00 -5.20
N TYR A 88 -14.61 1.32 -6.47
CA TYR A 88 -15.43 0.94 -7.62
C TYR A 88 -14.67 0.10 -8.66
N GLN A 89 -13.40 -0.22 -8.41
CA GLN A 89 -12.60 -1.16 -9.23
C GLN A 89 -11.75 -2.08 -8.36
N GLY A 90 -11.59 -3.34 -8.78
CA GLY A 90 -10.70 -4.30 -8.11
C GLY A 90 -9.24 -3.84 -8.04
N ARG A 91 -8.76 -3.07 -9.03
CA ARG A 91 -7.42 -2.46 -9.01
C ARG A 91 -7.20 -1.57 -7.77
N GLN A 92 -8.22 -0.82 -7.36
CA GLN A 92 -8.13 0.08 -6.22
C GLN A 92 -7.91 -0.68 -4.91
N VAL A 93 -8.44 -1.91 -4.80
CA VAL A 93 -8.17 -2.80 -3.65
C VAL A 93 -6.68 -3.15 -3.57
N ARG A 94 -6.01 -3.39 -4.71
CA ARG A 94 -4.57 -3.68 -4.74
C ARG A 94 -3.72 -2.52 -4.25
N GLU A 95 -4.18 -1.29 -4.50
CA GLU A 95 -3.51 -0.04 -4.13
C GLU A 95 -3.93 0.48 -2.74
N LEU A 96 -4.95 -0.13 -2.14
CA LEU A 96 -5.47 0.21 -0.80
C LEU A 96 -4.40 0.31 0.30
N PRO A 97 -3.35 -0.55 0.35
CA PRO A 97 -2.28 -0.44 1.35
C PRO A 97 -1.60 0.93 1.40
N ALA A 98 -1.57 1.69 0.30
CA ALA A 98 -0.98 3.02 0.30
C ALA A 98 -1.82 4.04 1.08
N LEU A 99 -3.12 3.79 1.25
CA LEU A 99 -4.06 4.68 1.93
C LEU A 99 -4.32 4.25 3.38
N ILE A 100 -4.47 2.95 3.64
CA ILE A 100 -4.89 2.48 4.98
C ILE A 100 -3.76 2.44 6.01
N LYS A 101 -2.49 2.55 5.58
CA LYS A 101 -1.33 2.63 6.48
C LYS A 101 -1.25 3.95 7.23
N ASP A 102 -1.79 5.01 6.64
CA ASP A 102 -1.80 6.34 7.22
C ASP A 102 -3.24 6.68 7.67
N PRO A 103 -3.46 6.97 8.97
CA PRO A 103 -4.78 7.36 9.47
C PRO A 103 -5.38 8.56 8.74
N GLU A 104 -4.56 9.50 8.25
CA GLU A 104 -5.01 10.68 7.50
C GLU A 104 -5.63 10.26 6.16
N TYR A 105 -4.91 9.45 5.38
CA TYR A 105 -5.41 8.96 4.09
C TYR A 105 -6.57 7.98 4.22
N SER A 106 -6.61 7.21 5.30
CA SER A 106 -7.74 6.34 5.62
C SER A 106 -9.03 7.15 5.85
N ARG A 107 -8.93 8.30 6.56
CA ARG A 107 -10.07 9.22 6.73
C ARG A 107 -10.49 9.87 5.41
N LEU A 108 -9.52 10.29 4.60
CA LEU A 108 -9.78 10.85 3.26
C LEU A 108 -10.46 9.84 2.34
N LEU A 109 -10.01 8.58 2.35
CA LEU A 109 -10.64 7.48 1.61
C LEU A 109 -12.10 7.30 2.00
N SER A 110 -12.40 7.29 3.30
CA SER A 110 -13.76 7.14 3.82
C SER A 110 -14.68 8.30 3.41
N SER A 111 -14.17 9.53 3.47
CA SER A 111 -14.95 10.75 3.21
C SER A 111 -15.06 11.08 1.73
N GLN A 112 -13.94 11.14 1.02
CA GLN A 112 -13.82 11.68 -0.34
C GLN A 112 -13.65 10.60 -1.43
N GLY A 113 -13.39 9.35 -1.05
CA GLY A 113 -13.21 8.24 -1.99
C GLY A 113 -11.78 8.04 -2.44
N PHE A 114 -11.57 6.94 -3.18
CA PHE A 114 -10.23 6.46 -3.50
C PHE A 114 -9.40 7.45 -4.32
N ASP A 115 -9.96 8.00 -5.40
CA ASP A 115 -9.16 8.81 -6.34
C ASP A 115 -8.62 10.07 -5.66
N LYS A 116 -9.45 10.74 -4.86
CA LYS A 116 -9.05 11.95 -4.15
C LYS A 116 -8.03 11.67 -3.05
N ALA A 117 -8.22 10.60 -2.29
CA ALA A 117 -7.26 10.18 -1.28
C ALA A 117 -5.90 9.82 -1.91
N MET A 118 -5.92 9.13 -3.05
CA MET A 118 -4.73 8.73 -3.78
C MET A 118 -4.00 9.90 -4.45
N GLU A 119 -4.75 10.87 -4.99
CA GLU A 119 -4.19 12.12 -5.52
C GLU A 119 -3.39 12.86 -4.44
N ILE A 120 -3.99 13.06 -3.25
CA ILE A 120 -3.34 13.75 -2.13
C ILE A 120 -2.11 12.98 -1.65
N ALA A 121 -2.22 11.65 -1.51
CA ALA A 121 -1.11 10.80 -1.10
C ALA A 121 0.08 10.90 -2.07
N LYS A 122 -0.19 10.88 -3.39
CA LYS A 122 0.84 11.02 -4.43
C LYS A 122 1.46 12.41 -4.41
N THR A 123 0.67 13.47 -4.30
CA THR A 123 1.18 14.85 -4.25
C THR A 123 2.12 15.06 -3.06
N ARG A 124 1.77 14.57 -1.87
CA ARG A 124 2.64 14.66 -0.69
C ARG A 124 3.94 13.88 -0.89
N GLN A 125 3.86 12.70 -1.49
CA GLN A 125 5.05 11.89 -1.80
C GLN A 125 5.97 12.62 -2.78
N VAL A 126 5.42 13.21 -3.85
CA VAL A 126 6.20 14.01 -4.80
C VAL A 126 6.86 15.21 -4.12
N GLY A 127 6.14 15.90 -3.23
CA GLY A 127 6.70 17.02 -2.46
C GLY A 127 7.87 16.58 -1.57
N LEU A 128 7.74 15.44 -0.89
CA LEU A 128 8.84 14.84 -0.12
C LEU A 128 10.03 14.51 -1.00
N ASP A 129 9.82 13.88 -2.16
CA ASP A 129 10.89 13.50 -3.09
C ASP A 129 11.62 14.74 -3.64
N GLN A 130 10.89 15.80 -4.00
CA GLN A 130 11.49 17.06 -4.44
C GLN A 130 12.30 17.72 -3.31
N PHE A 131 11.78 17.73 -2.09
CA PHE A 131 12.49 18.24 -0.93
C PHE A 131 13.77 17.43 -0.64
N THR A 132 13.70 16.10 -0.72
CA THR A 132 14.86 15.22 -0.57
C THR A 132 15.91 15.50 -1.65
N LYS A 133 15.51 15.68 -2.92
CA LYS A 133 16.43 16.08 -4.00
C LYS A 133 17.15 17.39 -3.68
N LYS A 134 16.41 18.42 -3.26
CA LYS A 134 16.99 19.71 -2.87
C LYS A 134 17.96 19.60 -1.69
N LEU A 135 17.67 18.74 -0.71
CA LEU A 135 18.60 18.48 0.39
C LEU A 135 19.88 17.80 -0.06
N VAL A 136 19.79 16.84 -0.98
CA VAL A 136 20.97 16.18 -1.58
C VAL A 136 21.82 17.18 -2.36
N GLU A 137 21.19 18.02 -3.18
CA GLU A 137 21.86 19.09 -3.92
C GLU A 137 22.55 20.08 -2.98
N ALA A 138 21.85 20.55 -1.95
CA ALA A 138 22.41 21.46 -0.94
C ALA A 138 23.60 20.83 -0.21
N SER A 139 23.50 19.54 0.16
CA SER A 139 24.61 18.81 0.78
C SER A 139 25.83 18.69 -0.14
N ALA A 140 25.61 18.43 -1.44
CA ALA A 140 26.68 18.34 -2.41
C ALA A 140 27.39 19.70 -2.62
N VAL A 141 26.62 20.80 -2.65
CA VAL A 141 27.16 22.16 -2.71
C VAL A 141 28.00 22.48 -1.47
N LEU A 142 27.49 22.17 -0.27
CA LEU A 142 28.22 22.39 0.98
C LEU A 142 29.55 21.61 1.03
N GLN A 143 29.57 20.36 0.56
CA GLN A 143 30.78 19.54 0.48
C GLN A 143 31.81 20.06 -0.53
N ARG A 144 31.36 20.72 -1.62
CA ARG A 144 32.27 21.34 -2.60
C ARG A 144 32.90 22.62 -2.05
N ILE A 145 32.13 23.41 -1.32
CA ILE A 145 32.61 24.66 -0.71
C ILE A 145 33.60 24.35 0.42
N THR A 146 33.43 23.24 1.13
CA THR A 146 34.38 22.83 2.16
C THR A 146 34.26 21.34 2.51
N LYS A 147 35.42 20.70 2.71
CA LYS A 147 35.53 19.32 3.22
C LYS A 147 34.94 19.17 4.64
N ASP A 148 34.78 20.27 5.37
CA ASP A 148 34.10 20.32 6.68
C ASP A 148 33.33 21.65 6.86
N PRO A 149 32.03 21.69 6.51
CA PRO A 149 31.16 22.87 6.62
C PRO A 149 31.18 23.55 7.98
N ARG A 150 31.49 22.80 9.05
CA ARG A 150 31.51 23.31 10.42
C ARG A 150 32.73 24.19 10.70
N LYS A 151 33.85 23.98 10.00
CA LYS A 151 35.09 24.77 10.21
C LYS A 151 34.98 26.21 9.71
N HIS A 152 34.03 26.49 8.83
CA HIS A 152 33.83 27.82 8.23
C HIS A 152 32.57 28.53 8.72
N LEU A 153 31.73 27.84 9.48
CA LEU A 153 30.56 28.42 10.14
C LEU A 153 30.97 28.88 11.54
N LYS A 154 31.24 30.18 11.70
CA LYS A 154 31.50 30.81 13.02
C LYS A 154 30.22 31.16 13.78
N ASP A 155 29.09 31.13 13.09
CA ASP A 155 27.78 31.50 13.61
C ASP A 155 27.13 30.28 14.31
N PRO A 156 26.85 30.37 15.63
CA PRO A 156 26.25 29.29 16.42
C PRO A 156 24.89 28.84 15.88
N GLU A 157 24.11 29.77 15.33
CA GLU A 157 22.76 29.48 14.83
C GLU A 157 22.83 28.67 13.53
N LYS A 158 23.75 29.04 12.63
CA LYS A 158 23.98 28.31 11.38
C LYS A 158 24.58 26.92 11.63
N LEU A 159 25.45 26.77 12.62
CA LEU A 159 25.96 25.46 13.06
C LEU A 159 24.83 24.55 13.56
N ARG A 160 23.88 25.09 14.35
CA ARG A 160 22.70 24.36 14.81
C ARG A 160 21.83 23.91 13.63
N ILE A 161 21.53 24.82 12.71
CA ILE A 161 20.70 24.53 11.52
C ILE A 161 21.33 23.44 10.66
N VAL A 162 22.64 23.52 10.37
CA VAL A 162 23.35 22.49 9.61
C VAL A 162 23.39 21.14 10.34
N GLY A 163 23.51 21.16 11.67
CA GLY A 163 23.42 19.97 12.51
C GLY A 163 22.04 19.30 12.46
N GLU A 164 20.97 20.08 12.50
CA GLU A 164 19.58 19.60 12.41
C GLU A 164 19.24 19.07 11.02
N ILE A 165 19.68 19.75 9.97
CA ILE A 165 19.54 19.29 8.58
C ILE A 165 20.23 17.93 8.43
N ARG A 166 21.48 17.80 8.88
CA ARG A 166 22.22 16.53 8.82
C ARG A 166 21.49 15.40 9.55
N LYS A 167 21.04 15.63 10.80
CA LYS A 167 20.31 14.61 11.58
C LYS A 167 19.02 14.17 10.89
N LYS A 168 18.24 15.11 10.34
CA LYS A 168 17.02 14.80 9.59
C LYS A 168 17.33 14.02 8.30
N THR A 169 18.38 14.40 7.57
CA THR A 169 18.82 13.68 6.36
C THR A 169 19.28 12.26 6.68
N GLU A 170 20.10 12.06 7.71
CA GLU A 170 20.55 10.73 8.16
C GLU A 170 19.38 9.85 8.61
N TYR A 171 18.41 10.41 9.33
CA TYR A 171 17.18 9.70 9.71
C TYR A 171 16.37 9.23 8.48
N ILE A 172 16.21 10.10 7.48
CA ILE A 172 15.50 9.78 6.24
C ILE A 172 16.25 8.69 5.45
N LEU A 173 17.56 8.81 5.31
CA LEU A 173 18.41 7.82 4.63
C LEU A 173 18.39 6.46 5.35
N ALA A 174 18.43 6.45 6.68
CA ALA A 174 18.32 5.23 7.48
C ALA A 174 16.92 4.58 7.37
N GLY A 175 15.86 5.40 7.26
CA GLY A 175 14.51 4.93 6.99
C GLY A 175 14.36 4.28 5.61
N GLN A 176 15.04 4.81 4.60
CA GLN A 176 15.08 4.21 3.25
C GLN A 176 15.89 2.91 3.20
N ALA A 177 16.98 2.80 3.98
CA ALA A 177 17.78 1.56 4.07
C ALA A 177 17.03 0.39 4.72
N ARG A 178 15.99 0.65 5.53
CA ARG A 178 15.15 -0.39 6.17
C ARG A 178 14.04 -0.92 5.25
N ASN A 179 13.92 -0.43 4.01
CA ASN A 179 12.94 -0.90 3.04
C ASN A 179 13.65 -1.50 1.81
N PRO A 180 14.06 -2.78 1.83
CA PRO A 180 14.93 -3.38 0.83
C PRO A 180 14.14 -3.79 -0.43
N LYS A 181 13.58 -2.82 -1.15
CA LYS A 181 12.95 -3.05 -2.47
C LYS A 181 13.32 -2.00 -3.51
N THR A 182 14.61 -1.66 -3.61
CA THR A 182 15.16 -0.99 -4.81
C THR A 182 16.60 -1.44 -5.05
N LYS A 183 16.82 -2.74 -5.25
CA LYS A 183 18.00 -3.26 -5.96
C LYS A 183 17.60 -4.48 -6.81
N SER A 184 17.08 -4.20 -8.00
CA SER A 184 17.34 -5.01 -9.21
C SER A 184 17.71 -3.97 -10.27
N GLY A 185 18.91 -3.93 -10.83
CA GLY A 185 19.77 -5.03 -11.21
C GLY A 185 20.18 -4.75 -12.65
N ASN A 186 20.93 -3.67 -12.87
CA ASN A 186 21.50 -3.39 -14.18
C ASN A 186 22.90 -4.02 -14.21
N ARG A 187 22.95 -5.28 -14.64
CA ARG A 187 24.14 -5.91 -15.19
C ARG A 187 23.66 -6.70 -16.39
N PHE A 188 24.06 -6.29 -17.58
CA PHE A 188 24.59 -7.13 -18.65
C PHE A 188 24.81 -6.24 -19.88
N ALA A 189 26.05 -5.75 -20.03
CA ALA A 189 26.59 -5.28 -21.31
C ALA A 189 28.13 -5.22 -21.25
N SER A 190 28.75 -6.37 -21.49
CA SER A 190 30.12 -6.58 -22.01
C SER A 190 30.27 -8.11 -22.12
N GLY A 191 30.34 -8.77 -23.27
CA GLY A 191 31.04 -8.42 -24.51
C GLY A 191 32.41 -9.09 -24.47
N GLY A 192 32.62 -10.15 -25.28
CA GLY A 192 33.97 -10.66 -25.56
C GLY A 192 34.08 -12.19 -25.63
N ARG A 193 33.93 -12.68 -26.87
CA ARG A 193 34.54 -13.86 -27.52
C ARG A 193 35.22 -14.92 -26.66
#